data_AF-A0A2M7MRI9-F1
#
_entry.id   AF-A0A2M7MRI9-F1
#
_cell.length_a   1.000
_cell.length_b   1.000
_cell.length_c   1.000
_cell.angle_alpha   90.00
_cell.angle_beta   90.00
_cell.angle_gamma   90.00
#
_symmetry.space_group_name_H-M   'P 1'
#
loop_
_entity.id
_entity.type
_entity.pdbx_description
1 polymer ?
#
loop_
_entity_poly.entity_id
_entity_poly.type
_entity_poly.pdbx_seq_one_letter_code
_entity_poly.pdbx_strand_id
1 'polypeptide(L)'
;MPWAFKDAEASDYPLEGNLLLGVDHVVTEHPLDTPFGCRFRLDIAVLGPPIQTEPMVLGGVEIELGHAFDGRKALIGKSLGFALISIDITEMALDELTPQWAEQALTATTRSHEQGRRQTYLYLHDLLYPLYAQLPTFLDSEQRHQYLVFADDSTLRKLVNWMNLLAKTLDYPSGSVAVAIVNGKSEQSRKMLERAGQVVGPDWALFNNHQCLRLTVPRPKGPADLQAHRFHMTMARLLLSHTDALVGYKYCNGVDNNHPEEDVWIAHRWIADQNMHTQHRVLPKRLAEPINRLMKVVSDLQRSNAMVEEFG
;
A
#
# COMPACT_ATOMS: atom_id res chain seq x y z
N MET A 1 17.00 -4.08 -9.10
CA MET A 1 17.19 -2.74 -8.53
C MET A 1 16.46 -2.69 -7.20
N PRO A 2 17.14 -3.13 -6.12
CA PRO A 2 16.54 -3.19 -4.79
C PRO A 2 16.32 -1.79 -4.21
N TRP A 3 15.31 -1.65 -3.36
CA TRP A 3 15.07 -0.44 -2.59
C TRP A 3 14.65 -0.83 -1.16
N ALA A 4 14.94 0.02 -0.19
CA ALA A 4 14.62 -0.24 1.21
C ALA A 4 14.35 1.04 2.00
N PHE A 5 13.21 1.18 2.66
CA PHE A 5 12.98 2.33 3.54
C PHE A 5 12.33 1.90 4.86
N LYS A 6 12.53 2.71 5.90
CA LYS A 6 11.90 2.49 7.20
C LYS A 6 10.91 3.63 7.48
N ASP A 7 9.64 3.27 7.56
CA ASP A 7 8.59 4.13 8.11
C ASP A 7 8.50 3.87 9.62
N ALA A 8 9.18 4.71 10.40
CA ALA A 8 9.27 4.56 11.84
C ALA A 8 7.92 4.78 12.56
N GLU A 9 6.96 5.44 11.90
CA GLU A 9 5.61 5.60 12.45
C GLU A 9 4.76 4.36 12.18
N ALA A 10 4.99 3.63 11.09
CA ALA A 10 4.18 2.46 10.77
C ALA A 10 4.74 1.12 11.29
N SER A 11 6.06 0.98 11.37
CA SER A 11 6.71 -0.30 11.69
C SER A 11 8.12 -0.12 12.29
N ASP A 12 8.50 -1.05 13.18
CA ASP A 12 9.89 -1.17 13.63
C ASP A 12 10.79 -1.82 12.56
N TYR A 13 10.20 -2.40 11.52
CA TYR A 13 10.88 -3.18 10.48
C TYR A 13 10.94 -2.42 9.15
N PRO A 14 12.00 -2.63 8.34
CA PRO A 14 12.10 -1.99 7.04
C PRO A 14 11.11 -2.59 6.03
N LEU A 15 10.76 -1.77 5.05
CA LEU A 15 10.04 -2.14 3.85
C LEU A 15 11.07 -2.28 2.73
N GLU A 16 11.13 -3.45 2.10
CA GLU A 16 12.11 -3.78 1.07
C GLU A 16 11.42 -4.35 -0.17
N GLY A 17 11.88 -3.92 -1.35
CA GLY A 17 11.36 -4.39 -2.63
C GLY A 17 12.40 -4.30 -3.74
N ASN A 18 11.96 -4.59 -4.96
CA ASN A 18 12.79 -4.50 -6.15
C ASN A 18 11.99 -3.88 -7.28
N LEU A 19 12.39 -2.68 -7.72
CA LEU A 19 11.68 -1.92 -8.75
C LEU A 19 11.59 -2.69 -10.08
N LEU A 20 12.56 -3.59 -10.34
CA LEU A 20 12.62 -4.37 -11.57
C LEU A 20 12.01 -5.78 -11.44
N LEU A 21 11.29 -6.08 -10.36
CA LEU A 21 10.66 -7.39 -10.17
C LEU A 21 9.49 -7.59 -11.15
N GLY A 22 9.69 -8.49 -12.13
CA GLY A 22 8.64 -8.86 -13.08
C GLY A 22 8.38 -7.82 -14.17
N VAL A 23 9.37 -7.00 -14.49
CA VAL A 23 9.28 -5.95 -15.51
C VAL A 23 9.43 -6.54 -16.90
N ASP A 24 8.56 -6.10 -17.81
CA ASP A 24 8.67 -6.36 -19.24
C ASP A 24 9.42 -5.22 -19.93
N HIS A 25 9.04 -3.97 -19.65
CA HIS A 25 9.63 -2.80 -20.28
C HIS A 25 9.49 -1.54 -19.42
N VAL A 26 10.31 -0.54 -19.72
CA VAL A 26 10.29 0.78 -19.10
C VAL A 26 9.94 1.80 -20.17
N VAL A 27 9.04 2.72 -19.84
CA VAL A 27 8.60 3.78 -20.74
C VAL A 27 8.74 5.13 -20.07
N THR A 28 8.98 6.17 -20.86
CA THR A 28 8.98 7.55 -20.39
C THR A 28 7.65 8.21 -20.66
N GLU A 29 7.33 9.26 -19.90
CA GLU A 29 6.18 10.13 -20.16
C GLU A 29 4.85 9.36 -20.20
N HIS A 30 4.69 8.39 -19.29
CA HIS A 30 3.60 7.44 -19.30
C HIS A 30 2.33 8.03 -18.71
N PRO A 31 1.23 8.07 -19.47
CA PRO A 31 -0.03 8.58 -18.96
C PRO A 31 -0.71 7.58 -18.01
N LEU A 32 -1.24 8.09 -16.91
CA LEU A 32 -2.08 7.38 -15.96
C LEU A 32 -3.41 8.07 -15.79
N ASP A 33 -4.48 7.31 -15.93
CA ASP A 33 -5.81 7.75 -15.52
C ASP A 33 -5.92 7.58 -14.01
N THR A 34 -6.22 8.69 -13.33
CA THR A 34 -6.42 8.67 -11.89
C THR A 34 -7.89 8.46 -11.57
N PRO A 35 -8.20 7.90 -10.40
CA PRO A 35 -9.58 7.81 -9.95
C PRO A 35 -10.27 9.16 -9.74
N PHE A 36 -9.51 10.26 -9.72
CA PHE A 36 -10.02 11.62 -9.54
C PHE A 36 -10.50 12.26 -10.85
N GLY A 37 -10.48 11.51 -11.96
CA GLY A 37 -10.87 12.02 -13.28
C GLY A 37 -9.84 12.96 -13.91
N CYS A 38 -8.64 13.07 -13.33
CA CYS A 38 -7.51 13.74 -13.96
C CYS A 38 -6.51 12.74 -14.52
N ARG A 39 -5.78 13.16 -15.54
CA ARG A 39 -4.69 12.38 -16.14
C ARG A 39 -3.38 12.85 -15.54
N PHE A 40 -2.61 11.92 -15.01
CA PHE A 40 -1.25 12.15 -14.56
C PHE A 40 -0.27 11.60 -15.61
N ARG A 41 0.94 12.15 -15.66
CA ARG A 41 1.99 11.65 -16.55
C ARG A 41 3.21 11.34 -15.71
N LEU A 42 3.54 10.06 -15.61
CA LEU A 42 4.78 9.62 -14.98
C LEU A 42 5.97 9.96 -15.88
N ASP A 43 7.03 10.53 -15.33
CA ASP A 43 8.26 10.76 -16.12
C ASP A 43 8.86 9.43 -16.58
N ILE A 44 8.87 8.42 -15.71
CA ILE A 44 9.27 7.05 -16.02
C ILE A 44 8.26 6.08 -15.36
N ALA A 45 7.69 5.17 -16.17
CA ALA A 45 6.89 4.07 -15.67
C ALA A 45 7.56 2.73 -15.95
N VAL A 46 7.52 1.88 -14.93
CA VAL A 46 8.05 0.52 -14.97
C VAL A 46 6.87 -0.43 -15.16
N LEU A 47 6.81 -1.08 -16.31
CA LEU A 47 5.65 -1.86 -16.75
C LEU A 47 5.91 -3.36 -16.70
N GLY A 48 4.96 -4.09 -16.12
CA GLY A 48 4.93 -5.54 -16.06
C GLY A 48 3.85 -6.17 -16.93
N PRO A 49 3.84 -7.50 -17.03
CA PRO A 49 2.92 -8.21 -17.88
C PRO A 49 1.47 -8.02 -17.41
N PRO A 50 0.50 -7.95 -18.33
CA PRO A 50 -0.89 -7.81 -17.99
C PRO A 50 -1.37 -8.98 -17.13
N ILE A 51 -2.28 -8.71 -16.19
CA ILE A 51 -3.08 -9.79 -15.57
C ILE A 51 -4.25 -10.18 -16.47
N GLN A 52 -4.82 -9.22 -17.20
CA GLN A 52 -5.86 -9.49 -18.18
C GLN A 52 -5.50 -8.85 -19.52
N THR A 53 -5.62 -7.53 -19.61
CA THR A 53 -5.55 -6.81 -20.89
C THR A 53 -4.50 -5.71 -20.87
N GLU A 54 -4.45 -4.92 -19.80
CA GLU A 54 -3.54 -3.77 -19.69
C GLU A 54 -2.24 -4.14 -18.97
N PRO A 55 -1.09 -3.61 -19.43
CA PRO A 55 0.16 -3.69 -18.69
C PRO A 55 -0.01 -3.15 -17.28
N MET A 56 0.65 -3.81 -16.33
CA MET A 56 0.65 -3.36 -14.94
C MET A 56 1.72 -2.29 -14.74
N VAL A 57 1.36 -1.19 -14.09
CA VAL A 57 2.35 -0.25 -13.55
C VAL A 57 2.90 -0.86 -12.26
N LEU A 58 4.16 -1.28 -12.29
CA LEU A 58 4.85 -1.90 -11.15
C LEU A 58 5.55 -0.87 -10.27
N GLY A 59 5.92 0.27 -10.85
CA GLY A 59 6.52 1.40 -10.16
C GLY A 59 6.62 2.62 -11.07
N GLY A 60 6.90 3.77 -10.45
CA GLY A 60 7.11 5.04 -11.14
C GLY A 60 8.34 5.75 -10.61
N VAL A 61 9.01 6.51 -11.47
CA VAL A 61 10.07 7.45 -11.09
C VAL A 61 9.70 8.84 -11.61
N GLU A 62 9.78 9.82 -10.72
CA GLU A 62 9.59 11.24 -10.99
C GLU A 62 10.92 11.97 -10.80
N ILE A 63 11.23 12.87 -11.73
CA ILE A 63 12.45 13.66 -11.70
C ILE A 63 12.07 15.12 -11.44
N GLU A 64 12.57 15.70 -10.34
CA GLU A 64 12.21 17.04 -9.91
C GLU A 64 13.33 18.04 -10.17
N LEU A 65 12.98 19.16 -10.80
CA LEU A 65 13.91 20.25 -11.12
C LEU A 65 13.30 21.59 -10.69
N GLY A 66 13.84 22.19 -9.63
CA GLY A 66 13.58 23.58 -9.23
C GLY A 66 12.18 23.88 -8.70
N HIS A 67 11.31 22.88 -8.59
CA HIS A 67 9.96 23.02 -8.06
C HIS A 67 9.78 22.17 -6.80
N ALA A 68 9.12 22.73 -5.79
CA ALA A 68 8.70 21.97 -4.63
C ALA A 68 7.82 20.81 -5.09
N PHE A 69 8.11 19.59 -4.60
CA PHE A 69 7.30 18.39 -4.84
C PHE A 69 5.82 18.74 -4.75
N ASP A 70 5.12 18.61 -5.89
CA ASP A 70 3.69 18.89 -5.92
C ASP A 70 2.99 17.79 -5.12
N GLY A 71 2.47 18.14 -3.94
CA GLY A 71 1.77 17.20 -3.05
C GLY A 71 0.65 16.41 -3.75
N ARG A 72 0.10 16.92 -4.87
CA ARG A 72 -0.84 16.21 -5.72
C ARG A 72 -0.23 14.95 -6.35
N LYS A 73 1.06 14.96 -6.71
CA LYS A 73 1.79 13.79 -7.22
C LYS A 73 1.87 12.67 -6.18
N ALA A 74 2.14 13.01 -4.91
CA ALA A 74 2.08 12.03 -3.82
C ALA A 74 0.67 11.48 -3.62
N LEU A 75 -0.36 12.31 -3.70
CA LEU A 75 -1.76 11.86 -3.60
C LEU A 75 -2.13 10.91 -4.74
N ILE A 76 -1.66 11.19 -5.97
CA ILE A 76 -1.87 10.33 -7.13
C ILE A 76 -1.14 9.00 -6.98
N GLY A 77 0.15 9.01 -6.61
CA GLY A 77 0.92 7.80 -6.32
C GLY A 77 0.28 6.96 -5.20
N LYS A 78 -0.21 7.61 -4.14
CA LYS A 78 -0.98 6.96 -3.07
C LYS A 78 -2.28 6.34 -3.59
N SER A 79 -2.96 6.94 -4.56
CA SER A 79 -4.25 6.44 -5.05
C SER A 79 -4.20 5.26 -6.03
N LEU A 80 -3.02 4.94 -6.58
CA LEU A 80 -2.88 3.96 -7.67
C LEU A 80 -2.17 2.66 -7.29
N GLY A 81 -1.59 2.59 -6.09
CA GLY A 81 -1.09 1.33 -5.52
C GLY A 81 0.17 0.80 -6.20
N PHE A 82 1.21 1.62 -6.29
CA PHE A 82 2.57 1.22 -6.68
C PHE A 82 3.64 2.03 -5.95
N ALA A 83 4.90 1.58 -5.99
CA ALA A 83 6.03 2.33 -5.44
C ALA A 83 6.39 3.50 -6.36
N LEU A 84 6.30 4.74 -5.86
CA LEU A 84 6.68 5.95 -6.58
C LEU A 84 7.96 6.53 -5.97
N ILE A 85 9.01 6.61 -6.76
CA ILE A 85 10.28 7.21 -6.36
C ILE A 85 10.37 8.62 -6.94
N SER A 86 10.54 9.63 -6.10
CA SER A 86 10.84 11.00 -6.53
C SER A 86 12.33 11.28 -6.33
N ILE A 87 12.99 11.86 -7.32
CA ILE A 87 14.41 12.22 -7.28
C ILE A 87 14.54 13.71 -7.55
N ASP A 88 15.03 14.45 -6.55
CA ASP A 88 15.36 15.87 -6.69
C ASP A 88 16.76 16.04 -7.30
N ILE A 89 16.81 16.65 -8.49
CA ILE A 89 18.04 16.97 -9.23
C ILE A 89 18.32 18.47 -9.28
N THR A 90 17.63 19.29 -8.47
CA THR A 90 17.71 20.76 -8.53
C THR A 90 19.12 21.32 -8.36
N GLU A 91 19.92 20.71 -7.49
CA GLU A 91 21.28 21.16 -7.19
C GLU A 91 22.35 20.44 -8.05
N MET A 92 21.94 19.68 -9.07
CA MET A 92 22.85 18.88 -9.89
C MET A 92 23.16 19.51 -11.25
N ALA A 93 24.43 19.47 -11.63
CA ALA A 93 24.87 19.73 -12.99
C ALA A 93 24.59 18.55 -13.92
N LEU A 94 24.43 18.82 -15.22
CA LEU A 94 24.03 17.82 -16.21
C LEU A 94 25.09 16.69 -16.37
N ASP A 95 26.36 17.01 -16.18
CA ASP A 95 27.46 16.04 -16.24
C ASP A 95 27.55 15.13 -15.00
N GLU A 96 26.87 15.47 -13.91
CA GLU A 96 26.71 14.61 -12.74
C GLU A 96 25.66 13.52 -12.96
N LEU A 97 24.72 13.72 -13.90
CA LEU A 97 23.64 12.79 -14.24
C LEU A 97 24.14 11.61 -15.10
N THR A 98 24.89 10.71 -14.47
CA THR A 98 25.45 9.51 -15.11
C THR A 98 24.60 8.25 -14.83
N PRO A 99 24.74 7.16 -15.62
CA PRO A 99 24.08 5.89 -15.31
C PRO A 99 24.43 5.34 -13.93
N GLN A 100 25.69 5.52 -13.49
CA GLN A 100 26.13 5.10 -12.16
C GLN A 100 25.45 5.93 -11.06
N TRP A 101 25.34 7.24 -11.26
CA TRP A 101 24.56 8.09 -10.36
C TRP A 101 23.09 7.65 -10.30
N ALA A 102 22.46 7.37 -11.45
CA ALA A 102 21.05 6.97 -11.49
C ALA A 102 20.81 5.64 -10.75
N GLU A 103 21.69 4.66 -10.90
CA GLU A 103 21.64 3.41 -10.13
C GLU A 103 21.73 3.66 -8.62
N GLN A 104 22.66 4.54 -8.21
CA GLN A 104 22.79 4.94 -6.82
C GLN A 104 21.55 5.68 -6.32
N ALA A 105 21.05 6.67 -7.05
CA ALA A 105 19.88 7.46 -6.67
C ALA A 105 18.62 6.60 -6.49
N LEU A 106 18.44 5.58 -7.34
CA LEU A 106 17.29 4.67 -7.30
C LEU A 106 17.39 3.60 -6.20
N THR A 107 18.59 3.37 -5.65
CA THR A 107 18.83 2.37 -4.59
C THR A 107 19.13 3.01 -3.23
N ALA A 108 19.56 4.27 -3.20
CA ALA A 108 19.87 5.06 -2.01
C ALA A 108 18.59 5.65 -1.40
N THR A 109 17.83 4.80 -0.72
CA THR A 109 16.55 5.15 -0.09
C THR A 109 16.69 5.62 1.37
N THR A 110 17.88 6.07 1.78
CA THR A 110 18.18 6.65 3.10
C THR A 110 18.81 8.05 2.96
N ARG A 111 19.23 8.68 4.07
CA ARG A 111 19.83 10.04 4.04
C ARG A 111 21.18 9.98 3.30
N SER A 112 21.31 10.74 2.22
CA SER A 112 22.47 10.69 1.31
C SER A 112 23.26 12.01 1.22
N HIS A 113 22.70 13.13 1.69
CA HIS A 113 23.36 14.44 1.62
C HIS A 113 24.13 14.77 2.91
N GLU A 114 25.22 15.56 2.80
CA GLU A 114 26.07 15.96 3.93
C GLU A 114 25.29 16.68 5.05
N GLN A 115 24.23 17.41 4.68
CA GLN A 115 23.33 18.10 5.63
C GLN A 115 22.20 17.20 6.18
N GLY A 116 22.26 15.88 5.93
CA GLY A 116 21.24 14.92 6.35
C GLY A 116 19.93 14.98 5.56
N ARG A 117 19.91 15.70 4.43
CA ARG A 117 18.78 15.73 3.48
C ARG A 117 18.75 14.45 2.64
N ARG A 118 17.56 14.14 2.11
CA ARG A 118 17.31 13.00 1.24
C ARG A 118 16.95 13.54 -0.14
N GLN A 119 17.71 13.18 -1.17
CA GLN A 119 17.42 13.56 -2.57
C GLN A 119 16.35 12.66 -3.20
N THR A 120 16.27 11.40 -2.75
CA THR A 120 15.34 10.40 -3.28
C THR A 120 14.25 10.08 -2.28
N TYR A 121 12.99 10.42 -2.54
CA TYR A 121 11.85 10.03 -1.71
C TYR A 121 11.13 8.81 -2.28
N LEU A 122 10.73 7.88 -1.42
CA LEU A 122 9.90 6.74 -1.81
C LEU A 122 8.52 6.91 -1.19
N TYR A 123 7.51 6.97 -2.05
CA TYR A 123 6.11 6.97 -1.67
C TYR A 123 5.55 5.58 -1.92
N LEU A 124 5.04 4.98 -0.84
CA LEU A 124 4.39 3.69 -0.87
C LEU A 124 3.07 3.81 -0.12
N HIS A 125 1.99 3.27 -0.70
CA HIS A 125 0.71 3.24 -0.02
C HIS A 125 0.69 2.15 1.06
N ASP A 126 0.11 2.42 2.22
CA ASP A 126 0.05 1.50 3.38
C ASP A 126 -0.53 0.13 3.03
N LEU A 127 -1.47 0.10 2.07
CA LEU A 127 -2.04 -1.13 1.51
C LEU A 127 -1.00 -2.11 0.93
N LEU A 128 0.17 -1.63 0.55
CA LEU A 128 1.29 -2.44 0.08
C LEU A 128 2.31 -2.75 1.18
N TYR A 129 2.19 -2.22 2.39
CA TYR A 129 3.15 -2.51 3.46
C TYR A 129 3.23 -4.01 3.79
N PRO A 130 2.12 -4.77 3.84
CA PRO A 130 2.20 -6.22 4.05
C PRO A 130 2.95 -6.99 2.95
N LEU A 131 3.12 -6.39 1.75
CA LEU A 131 3.91 -6.98 0.68
C LEU A 131 5.42 -6.79 0.90
N TYR A 132 5.84 -5.64 1.42
CA TYR A 132 7.24 -5.24 1.46
C TYR A 132 7.88 -5.33 2.85
N ALA A 133 7.10 -5.49 3.92
CA ALA A 133 7.63 -5.53 5.28
C ALA A 133 8.50 -6.76 5.57
N GLN A 134 9.72 -6.52 6.05
CA GLN A 134 10.66 -7.57 6.44
C GLN A 134 10.46 -7.94 7.92
N LEU A 135 9.39 -8.71 8.18
CA LEU A 135 9.08 -9.14 9.54
C LEU A 135 9.95 -10.34 9.96
N PRO A 136 10.47 -10.36 11.18
CA PRO A 136 11.23 -11.49 11.68
C PRO A 136 10.32 -12.71 11.91
N THR A 137 10.89 -13.91 11.82
CA THR A 137 10.15 -15.20 11.89
C THR A 137 9.24 -15.33 13.11
N PHE A 138 9.56 -14.70 14.25
CA PHE A 138 8.71 -14.78 15.44
C PHE A 138 7.39 -13.97 15.32
N LEU A 139 7.33 -12.98 14.42
CA LEU A 139 6.10 -12.25 14.03
C LEU A 139 5.47 -12.80 12.74
N ASP A 140 6.20 -13.69 12.08
CA ASP A 140 5.89 -14.31 10.80
C ASP A 140 5.73 -15.84 10.93
N SER A 141 5.38 -16.30 12.13
CA SER A 141 5.21 -17.74 12.40
C SER A 141 3.99 -18.33 11.68
N GLU A 142 3.01 -17.49 11.33
CA GLU A 142 1.88 -17.86 10.50
C GLU A 142 2.08 -17.44 9.04
N GLN A 143 1.97 -18.40 8.12
CA GLN A 143 2.17 -18.22 6.67
C GLN A 143 1.09 -17.38 5.96
N ARG A 144 0.13 -16.81 6.70
CA ARG A 144 -1.04 -16.13 6.12
C ARG A 144 -1.36 -14.85 6.89
N HIS A 145 -1.72 -13.82 6.16
CA HIS A 145 -2.25 -12.57 6.71
C HIS A 145 -3.67 -12.31 6.21
N GLN A 146 -4.37 -11.33 6.79
CA GLN A 146 -5.75 -11.04 6.45
C GLN A 146 -5.98 -9.56 6.13
N TYR A 147 -6.76 -9.31 5.08
CA TYR A 147 -7.37 -8.02 4.81
C TYR A 147 -8.85 -8.06 5.18
N LEU A 148 -9.32 -6.99 5.79
CA LEU A 148 -10.70 -6.77 6.17
C LEU A 148 -11.22 -5.60 5.35
N VAL A 149 -12.25 -5.83 4.54
CA VAL A 149 -12.78 -4.83 3.62
C VAL A 149 -14.24 -4.57 3.93
N PHE A 150 -14.55 -3.31 4.22
CA PHE A 150 -15.92 -2.82 4.45
C PHE A 150 -16.33 -1.90 3.31
N ALA A 151 -17.42 -2.28 2.64
CA ALA A 151 -18.02 -1.57 1.53
C ALA A 151 -19.49 -1.99 1.41
N ASP A 152 -20.26 -1.35 0.54
CA ASP A 152 -21.63 -1.78 0.26
C ASP A 152 -21.69 -3.22 -0.28
N ASP A 153 -22.84 -3.87 -0.09
CA ASP A 153 -23.08 -5.26 -0.46
C ASP A 153 -22.77 -5.59 -1.93
N SER A 154 -23.00 -4.65 -2.84
CA SER A 154 -22.75 -4.86 -4.27
C SER A 154 -21.25 -4.84 -4.56
N THR A 155 -20.52 -3.93 -3.92
CA THR A 155 -19.06 -3.83 -4.00
C THR A 155 -18.38 -5.05 -3.39
N LEU A 156 -18.85 -5.53 -2.23
CA LEU A 156 -18.31 -6.76 -1.62
C LEU A 156 -18.49 -7.98 -2.53
N ARG A 157 -19.66 -8.15 -3.17
CA ARG A 157 -19.89 -9.23 -4.14
C ARG A 157 -18.97 -9.14 -5.36
N LYS A 158 -18.74 -7.93 -5.88
CA LYS A 158 -17.79 -7.71 -6.98
C LYS A 158 -16.36 -8.08 -6.57
N LEU A 159 -15.93 -7.65 -5.38
CA LEU A 159 -14.62 -7.96 -4.83
C LEU A 159 -14.42 -9.47 -4.64
N VAL A 160 -15.44 -10.21 -4.17
CA VAL A 160 -15.35 -11.68 -4.11
C VAL A 160 -15.00 -12.27 -5.48
N ASN A 161 -15.70 -11.83 -6.53
CA ASN A 161 -15.46 -12.33 -7.88
C ASN A 161 -14.08 -11.93 -8.40
N TRP A 162 -13.68 -10.67 -8.21
CA TRP A 162 -12.39 -10.17 -8.66
C TRP A 162 -11.21 -10.84 -7.96
N MET A 163 -11.27 -11.04 -6.63
CA MET A 163 -10.18 -11.67 -5.88
C MET A 163 -10.04 -13.17 -6.21
N ASN A 164 -11.16 -13.87 -6.39
CA ASN A 164 -11.11 -15.27 -6.84
C ASN A 164 -10.58 -15.40 -8.27
N LEU A 165 -10.98 -14.49 -9.16
CA LEU A 165 -10.45 -14.45 -10.53
C LEU A 165 -8.96 -14.15 -10.53
N LEU A 166 -8.52 -13.15 -9.76
CA LEU A 166 -7.11 -12.79 -9.62
C LEU A 166 -6.27 -13.96 -9.10
N ALA A 167 -6.73 -14.64 -8.04
CA ALA A 167 -6.06 -15.83 -7.50
C ALA A 167 -5.92 -16.94 -8.56
N LYS A 168 -6.98 -17.17 -9.34
CA LYS A 168 -6.96 -18.15 -10.44
C LYS A 168 -6.01 -17.74 -11.56
N THR A 169 -6.05 -16.48 -11.99
CA THR A 169 -5.20 -15.95 -13.08
C THR A 169 -3.71 -15.99 -12.72
N LEU A 170 -3.38 -15.87 -11.44
CA LEU A 170 -2.01 -15.97 -10.95
C LEU A 170 -1.64 -17.39 -10.50
N ASP A 171 -2.44 -18.40 -10.84
CA ASP A 171 -2.18 -19.81 -10.56
C ASP A 171 -1.95 -20.14 -9.07
N TYR A 172 -2.70 -19.48 -8.17
CA TYR A 172 -2.69 -19.88 -6.76
C TYR A 172 -3.36 -21.25 -6.57
N PRO A 173 -2.78 -22.15 -5.77
CA PRO A 173 -3.43 -23.40 -5.40
C PRO A 173 -4.77 -23.16 -4.70
N SER A 174 -5.69 -24.11 -4.86
CA SER A 174 -7.00 -24.06 -4.20
C SER A 174 -6.83 -23.93 -2.68
N GLY A 175 -7.52 -22.94 -2.09
CA GLY A 175 -7.48 -22.67 -0.64
C GLY A 175 -6.29 -21.82 -0.16
N SER A 176 -5.28 -21.57 -1.01
CA SER A 176 -4.16 -20.67 -0.68
C SER A 176 -4.61 -19.23 -0.50
N VAL A 177 -5.50 -18.75 -1.37
CA VAL A 177 -6.23 -17.49 -1.21
C VAL A 177 -7.66 -17.83 -0.82
N ALA A 178 -8.11 -17.34 0.34
CA ALA A 178 -9.47 -17.54 0.82
C ALA A 178 -10.21 -16.21 0.84
N VAL A 179 -11.30 -16.14 0.10
CA VAL A 179 -12.14 -14.95 -0.03
C VAL A 179 -13.52 -15.26 0.55
N ALA A 180 -13.87 -14.64 1.68
CA ALA A 180 -15.09 -14.98 2.40
C ALA A 180 -15.85 -13.75 2.88
N ILE A 181 -17.17 -13.79 2.77
CA ILE A 181 -18.05 -12.82 3.42
C ILE A 181 -18.29 -13.27 4.86
N VAL A 182 -17.94 -12.39 5.80
CA VAL A 182 -18.21 -12.59 7.23
C VAL A 182 -19.50 -11.83 7.56
N ASN A 183 -20.54 -12.55 7.96
CA ASN A 183 -21.86 -11.98 8.28
C ASN A 183 -22.12 -11.98 9.78
N GLY A 184 -22.73 -10.91 10.30
CA GLY A 184 -23.16 -10.77 11.70
C GLY A 184 -24.54 -11.38 12.01
N LYS A 185 -24.83 -12.61 11.55
CA LYS A 185 -26.18 -13.24 11.68
C LYS A 185 -26.51 -13.75 13.08
N SER A 186 -25.50 -14.11 13.87
CA SER A 186 -25.60 -14.53 15.27
C SER A 186 -24.85 -13.55 16.19
N GLU A 187 -25.15 -13.54 17.49
CA GLU A 187 -24.46 -12.67 18.46
C GLU A 187 -22.93 -12.85 18.41
N GLN A 188 -22.46 -14.10 18.36
CA GLN A 188 -21.03 -14.40 18.25
C GLN A 188 -20.43 -13.83 16.96
N SER A 189 -21.12 -14.02 15.82
CA SER A 189 -20.64 -13.48 14.54
C SER A 189 -20.71 -11.96 14.46
N ARG A 190 -21.66 -11.33 15.18
CA ARG A 190 -21.74 -9.88 15.28
C ARG A 190 -20.56 -9.32 16.05
N LYS A 191 -20.17 -9.94 17.17
CA LYS A 191 -18.93 -9.58 17.90
C LYS A 191 -17.68 -9.73 17.03
N MET A 192 -17.61 -10.77 16.20
CA MET A 192 -16.49 -10.93 15.25
C MET A 192 -16.47 -9.82 14.19
N LEU A 193 -17.64 -9.42 13.68
CA LEU A 193 -17.76 -8.31 12.73
C LEU A 193 -17.40 -6.97 13.37
N GLU A 194 -17.88 -6.70 14.58
CA GLU A 194 -17.55 -5.50 15.35
C GLU A 194 -16.03 -5.39 15.59
N ARG A 195 -15.37 -6.49 15.98
CA ARG A 195 -13.91 -6.55 16.11
C ARG A 195 -13.18 -6.29 14.79
N ALA A 196 -13.70 -6.80 13.68
CA ALA A 196 -13.14 -6.52 12.36
C ALA A 196 -13.33 -5.04 11.98
N GLY A 197 -14.49 -4.45 12.30
CA GLY A 197 -14.79 -3.05 12.11
C GLY A 197 -13.83 -2.12 12.87
N GLN A 198 -13.52 -2.45 14.12
CA GLN A 198 -12.55 -1.72 14.94
C GLN A 198 -11.12 -1.69 14.33
N VAL A 199 -10.76 -2.68 13.51
CA VAL A 199 -9.47 -2.68 12.81
C VAL A 199 -9.47 -1.64 11.68
N VAL A 200 -10.58 -1.48 10.96
CA VAL A 200 -10.65 -0.60 9.79
C VAL A 200 -10.98 0.85 10.11
N GLY A 201 -11.62 1.13 11.26
CA GLY A 201 -11.92 2.50 11.69
C GLY A 201 -13.25 2.64 12.42
N PRO A 202 -13.48 3.74 13.15
CA PRO A 202 -14.66 3.93 14.01
C PRO A 202 -15.99 4.02 13.24
N ASP A 203 -15.93 4.34 11.94
CA ASP A 203 -17.06 4.57 11.05
C ASP A 203 -17.38 3.40 10.13
N TRP A 204 -16.76 2.24 10.35
CA TRP A 204 -16.98 1.00 9.60
C TRP A 204 -18.46 0.65 9.41
N ALA A 205 -19.28 0.91 10.44
CA ALA A 205 -20.71 0.60 10.45
C ALA A 205 -21.51 1.45 9.45
N LEU A 206 -20.99 2.61 9.03
CA LEU A 206 -21.60 3.43 7.97
C LEU A 206 -21.42 2.80 6.58
N PHE A 207 -20.38 1.99 6.40
CA PHE A 207 -20.11 1.27 5.15
C PHE A 207 -20.88 -0.04 5.10
N ASN A 208 -20.76 -0.84 6.16
CA ASN A 208 -21.49 -2.10 6.28
C ASN A 208 -21.52 -2.61 7.72
N ASN A 209 -22.69 -2.54 8.36
CA ASN A 209 -22.85 -2.97 9.76
C ASN A 209 -23.27 -4.45 9.91
N HIS A 210 -23.51 -5.16 8.80
CA HIS A 210 -23.99 -6.54 8.82
C HIS A 210 -23.03 -7.55 8.19
N GLN A 211 -22.08 -7.11 7.35
CA GLN A 211 -21.06 -7.98 6.78
C GLN A 211 -19.78 -7.25 6.35
N CYS A 212 -18.70 -8.00 6.19
CA CYS A 212 -17.47 -7.53 5.53
C CYS A 212 -16.85 -8.64 4.68
N LEU A 213 -15.93 -8.26 3.79
CA LEU A 213 -15.09 -9.22 3.09
C LEU A 213 -13.80 -9.46 3.89
N ARG A 214 -13.54 -10.73 4.19
CA ARG A 214 -12.26 -11.19 4.73
C ARG A 214 -11.49 -11.90 3.63
N LEU A 215 -10.32 -11.37 3.32
CA LEU A 215 -9.38 -11.93 2.36
C LEU A 215 -8.16 -12.46 3.12
N THR A 216 -7.97 -13.78 3.13
CA THR A 216 -6.81 -14.43 3.74
C THR A 216 -5.88 -14.94 2.64
N VAL A 217 -4.70 -14.34 2.51
CA VAL A 217 -3.74 -14.71 1.46
C VAL A 217 -2.41 -15.18 2.09
N PRO A 218 -1.58 -15.94 1.35
CA PRO A 218 -0.24 -16.31 1.81
C PRO A 218 0.62 -15.06 1.91
N ARG A 219 1.49 -15.01 2.93
CA ARG A 219 2.49 -13.95 3.01
C ARG A 219 3.53 -14.10 1.89
N PRO A 220 4.13 -12.99 1.42
CA PRO A 220 5.22 -13.06 0.45
C PRO A 220 6.40 -13.86 1.02
N LYS A 221 7.03 -14.70 0.19
CA LYS A 221 8.22 -15.49 0.60
C LYS A 221 9.52 -14.67 0.66
N GLY A 222 9.42 -13.37 0.40
CA GLY A 222 10.53 -12.42 0.38
C GLY A 222 10.44 -11.43 -0.79
N PRO A 223 11.41 -10.52 -0.92
CA PRO A 223 11.37 -9.42 -1.91
C PRO A 223 11.38 -9.86 -3.38
N ALA A 224 11.64 -11.14 -3.68
CA ALA A 224 11.67 -11.70 -5.03
C ALA A 224 10.41 -12.53 -5.38
N ASP A 225 9.41 -12.59 -4.49
CA ASP A 225 8.18 -13.35 -4.73
C ASP A 225 7.27 -12.65 -5.76
N LEU A 226 7.49 -12.97 -7.04
CA LEU A 226 6.77 -12.37 -8.15
C LEU A 226 5.26 -12.66 -8.10
N GLN A 227 4.84 -13.85 -7.66
CA GLN A 227 3.42 -14.21 -7.60
C GLN A 227 2.71 -13.35 -6.56
N ALA A 228 3.27 -13.25 -5.36
CA ALA A 228 2.75 -12.39 -4.29
C ALA A 228 2.78 -10.91 -4.70
N HIS A 229 3.85 -10.45 -5.35
CA HIS A 229 3.96 -9.08 -5.84
C HIS A 229 2.83 -8.73 -6.80
N ARG A 230 2.61 -9.55 -7.84
CA ARG A 230 1.53 -9.32 -8.82
C ARG A 230 0.14 -9.35 -8.19
N PHE A 231 -0.09 -10.26 -7.23
CA PHE A 231 -1.36 -10.35 -6.51
C PHE A 231 -1.63 -9.08 -5.71
N HIS A 232 -0.69 -8.68 -4.86
CA HIS A 232 -0.86 -7.56 -3.94
C HIS A 232 -0.97 -6.22 -4.66
N MET A 233 -0.15 -5.99 -5.69
CA MET A 233 -0.22 -4.77 -6.51
C MET A 233 -1.58 -4.64 -7.20
N THR A 234 -2.11 -5.74 -7.75
CA THR A 234 -3.41 -5.71 -8.42
C THR A 234 -4.56 -5.56 -7.44
N MET A 235 -4.49 -6.27 -6.31
CA MET A 235 -5.44 -6.12 -5.21
C MET A 235 -5.48 -4.67 -4.72
N ALA A 236 -4.31 -4.04 -4.54
CA ALA A 236 -4.21 -2.65 -4.13
C ALA A 236 -4.88 -1.71 -5.15
N ARG A 237 -4.58 -1.85 -6.44
CA ARG A 237 -5.23 -1.05 -7.50
C ARG A 237 -6.74 -1.24 -7.53
N LEU A 238 -7.23 -2.48 -7.40
CA LEU A 238 -8.67 -2.77 -7.33
C LEU A 238 -9.34 -2.07 -6.15
N LEU A 239 -8.74 -2.16 -4.96
CA LEU A 239 -9.30 -1.56 -3.75
C LEU A 239 -9.23 -0.03 -3.78
N LEU A 240 -8.12 0.55 -4.21
CA LEU A 240 -7.88 1.99 -4.18
C LEU A 240 -8.61 2.73 -5.30
N SER A 241 -8.65 2.17 -6.51
CA SER A 241 -9.13 2.90 -7.70
C SER A 241 -10.54 2.49 -8.15
N HIS A 242 -11.03 1.32 -7.73
CA HIS A 242 -12.30 0.78 -8.22
C HIS A 242 -13.34 0.53 -7.13
N THR A 243 -13.05 0.87 -5.87
CA THR A 243 -13.99 0.70 -4.76
C THR A 243 -14.01 1.88 -3.81
N ASP A 244 -15.15 2.10 -3.17
CA ASP A 244 -15.30 3.01 -2.05
C ASP A 244 -15.31 2.19 -0.75
N ALA A 245 -14.12 1.76 -0.32
CA ALA A 245 -13.97 0.77 0.73
C ALA A 245 -12.99 1.23 1.82
N LEU A 246 -13.33 0.89 3.06
CA LEU A 246 -12.37 0.87 4.17
C LEU A 246 -11.61 -0.45 4.11
N VAL A 247 -10.29 -0.39 4.21
CA VAL A 247 -9.44 -1.58 4.24
C VAL A 247 -8.57 -1.57 5.48
N GLY A 248 -8.63 -2.64 6.24
CA GLY A 248 -7.70 -2.90 7.32
C GLY A 248 -7.01 -4.24 7.21
N TYR A 249 -6.08 -4.46 8.12
CA TYR A 249 -5.11 -5.54 8.09
C TYR A 249 -5.03 -6.25 9.42
N LYS A 250 -4.88 -7.56 9.37
CA LYS A 250 -4.44 -8.37 10.50
C LYS A 250 -3.18 -9.10 10.10
N TYR A 251 -2.09 -8.81 10.80
CA TYR A 251 -0.79 -9.38 10.44
C TYR A 251 -0.76 -10.90 10.59
N CYS A 252 -1.39 -11.47 11.61
CA CYS A 252 -1.54 -12.92 11.75
C CYS A 252 -2.98 -13.31 12.10
N ASN A 253 -3.35 -14.57 11.86
CA ASN A 253 -4.65 -15.07 12.26
C ASN A 253 -4.70 -15.20 13.79
N GLY A 254 -5.92 -15.21 14.33
CA GLY A 254 -6.13 -15.41 15.77
C GLY A 254 -5.76 -14.22 16.66
N VAL A 255 -5.01 -13.21 16.17
CA VAL A 255 -4.75 -12.00 16.97
C VAL A 255 -6.00 -11.14 17.07
N ASP A 256 -6.38 -10.83 18.31
CA ASP A 256 -7.49 -9.94 18.65
C ASP A 256 -7.00 -8.48 18.73
N ASN A 257 -7.87 -7.55 18.33
CA ASN A 257 -7.61 -6.12 18.45
C ASN A 257 -7.93 -5.65 19.88
N ASN A 258 -7.03 -5.94 20.82
CA ASN A 258 -7.22 -5.57 22.23
C ASN A 258 -7.08 -4.06 22.49
N HIS A 259 -6.47 -3.33 21.56
CA HIS A 259 -6.18 -1.89 21.64
C HIS A 259 -6.74 -1.15 20.43
N PRO A 260 -8.07 -1.06 20.25
CA PRO A 260 -8.69 -0.47 19.05
C PRO A 260 -8.34 1.01 18.81
N GLU A 261 -7.88 1.71 19.85
CA GLU A 261 -7.37 3.08 19.82
C GLU A 261 -6.02 3.22 19.10
N GLU A 262 -5.22 2.16 19.07
CA GLU A 262 -3.90 2.16 18.43
C GLU A 262 -4.05 1.93 16.92
N ASP A 263 -3.39 2.75 16.11
CA ASP A 263 -3.41 2.62 14.65
C ASP A 263 -2.45 1.55 14.12
N VAL A 264 -1.54 1.04 14.96
CA VAL A 264 -0.53 0.03 14.61
C VAL A 264 -0.70 -1.23 15.45
N TRP A 265 -0.43 -2.39 14.85
CA TRP A 265 -0.33 -3.64 15.60
C TRP A 265 0.94 -3.67 16.45
N ILE A 266 0.79 -3.87 17.77
CA ILE A 266 1.90 -4.03 18.70
C ILE A 266 1.97 -5.49 19.13
N ALA A 267 3.10 -6.15 18.83
CA ALA A 267 3.37 -7.50 19.27
C ALA A 267 4.26 -7.48 20.51
N HIS A 268 3.88 -8.27 21.52
CA HIS A 268 4.64 -8.40 22.76
C HIS A 268 5.39 -9.73 22.75
N ARG A 269 6.70 -9.70 23.06
CA ARG A 269 7.53 -10.90 23.15
C ARG A 269 8.29 -10.92 24.46
N TRP A 270 8.15 -12.01 25.19
CA TRP A 270 9.02 -12.35 26.32
C TRP A 270 10.32 -12.98 25.81
N ILE A 271 11.45 -12.45 26.25
CA ILE A 271 12.79 -13.00 25.98
C ILE A 271 13.29 -13.60 27.29
N ALA A 272 13.12 -14.92 27.44
CA ALA A 272 13.40 -15.64 28.69
C ALA A 272 14.85 -15.46 29.16
N ASP A 273 15.81 -15.57 28.24
CA ASP A 273 17.25 -15.49 28.55
C ASP A 273 17.68 -14.11 29.08
N GLN A 274 16.90 -13.07 28.78
CA GLN A 274 17.18 -11.68 29.19
C GLN A 274 16.20 -11.19 30.26
N ASN A 275 15.25 -12.04 30.69
CA ASN A 275 14.17 -11.70 31.59
C ASN A 275 13.48 -10.37 31.20
N MET A 276 13.23 -10.17 29.90
CA MET A 276 12.78 -8.90 29.34
C MET A 276 11.56 -9.05 28.45
N HIS A 277 10.58 -8.17 28.64
CA HIS A 277 9.47 -7.97 27.70
C HIS A 277 9.89 -6.94 26.65
N THR A 278 9.70 -7.30 25.38
CA THR A 278 9.90 -6.40 24.24
C THR A 278 8.58 -6.16 23.52
N GLN A 279 8.43 -4.96 22.99
CA GLN A 279 7.30 -4.56 22.17
C GLN A 279 7.80 -4.29 20.75
N HIS A 280 7.00 -4.65 19.75
CA HIS A 280 7.34 -4.51 18.35
C HIS A 280 6.15 -3.92 17.60
N ARG A 281 6.32 -2.73 17.01
CA ARG A 281 5.38 -2.15 16.04
C ARG A 281 5.46 -2.96 14.76
N VAL A 282 4.41 -3.70 14.45
CA VAL A 282 4.40 -4.64 13.32
C VAL A 282 4.03 -3.90 12.04
N LEU A 283 2.77 -3.52 11.88
CA LEU A 283 2.23 -2.85 10.70
C LEU A 283 0.95 -2.08 11.06
N PRO A 284 0.53 -1.09 10.25
CA PRO A 284 -0.73 -0.38 10.44
C PRO A 284 -1.95 -1.32 10.41
N LYS A 285 -2.97 -0.96 11.17
CA LYS A 285 -4.26 -1.65 11.20
C LYS A 285 -5.16 -1.19 10.06
N ARG A 286 -5.19 0.12 9.81
CA ARG A 286 -5.94 0.77 8.73
C ARG A 286 -4.99 0.97 7.56
N LEU A 287 -5.32 0.43 6.41
CA LEU A 287 -4.45 0.43 5.23
C LEU A 287 -4.96 1.31 4.10
N ALA A 288 -6.28 1.52 3.99
CA ALA A 288 -6.84 2.37 2.96
C ALA A 288 -8.15 3.01 3.40
N GLU A 289 -8.33 4.25 2.97
CA GLU A 289 -9.56 5.01 3.09
C GLU A 289 -10.33 5.02 1.75
N PRO A 290 -11.66 5.14 1.80
CA PRO A 290 -12.50 5.22 0.62
C PRO A 290 -12.12 6.39 -0.28
N ILE A 291 -12.12 6.12 -1.58
CA ILE A 291 -11.72 7.04 -2.63
C ILE A 291 -12.48 8.36 -2.58
N ASN A 292 -13.78 8.31 -2.26
CA ASN A 292 -14.64 9.49 -2.21
C ASN A 292 -14.21 10.48 -1.11
N ARG A 293 -13.60 9.98 -0.03
CA ARG A 293 -13.04 10.85 1.02
C ARG A 293 -11.81 11.59 0.52
N LEU A 294 -10.93 10.89 -0.19
CA LEU A 294 -9.77 11.48 -0.84
C LEU A 294 -10.21 12.51 -1.88
N MET A 295 -11.23 12.20 -2.69
CA MET A 295 -11.79 13.14 -3.68
C MET A 295 -12.29 14.43 -3.03
N LYS A 296 -12.96 14.32 -1.89
CA LYS A 296 -13.45 15.49 -1.14
C LYS A 296 -12.28 16.37 -0.69
N VAL A 297 -11.24 15.77 -0.11
CA VAL A 297 -10.04 16.51 0.34
C VAL A 297 -9.34 17.21 -0.85
N VAL A 298 -9.16 16.50 -1.97
CA VAL A 298 -8.55 17.09 -3.18
C VAL A 298 -9.40 18.24 -3.71
N SER A 299 -10.73 18.08 -3.74
CA SER A 299 -11.66 19.12 -4.19
C SER A 299 -11.62 20.37 -3.29
N ASP A 300 -11.55 20.17 -1.97
CA ASP A 300 -11.47 21.27 -1.00
C ASP A 300 -10.14 22.02 -1.11
N LEU A 301 -9.03 21.31 -1.36
CA LEU A 301 -7.72 21.91 -1.63
C LEU A 301 -7.71 22.72 -2.93
N GLN A 302 -8.33 22.20 -4.01
CA GLN A 302 -8.44 22.91 -5.29
C GLN A 302 -9.25 24.21 -5.16
N ARG A 303 -10.37 24.18 -4.42
CA ARG A 303 -11.18 25.38 -4.14
C ARG A 303 -10.43 26.42 -3.32
N SER A 304 -9.61 25.97 -2.36
CA SER A 304 -8.81 26.86 -1.52
C SER A 304 -7.72 27.58 -2.32
N ASN A 305 -7.05 26.88 -3.24
CA ASN A 305 -6.05 27.49 -4.12
C ASN A 305 -6.66 28.44 -5.16
N ALA A 306 -7.84 28.11 -5.71
CA ALA A 306 -8.54 29.01 -6.64
C ALA A 306 -8.95 30.34 -5.96
N MET A 307 -9.35 30.31 -4.68
CA MET A 307 -9.62 31.54 -3.93
C MET A 307 -8.36 32.37 -3.65
N VAL A 308 -7.18 31.75 -3.52
CA VAL A 308 -5.92 32.50 -3.32
C VAL A 308 -5.49 33.21 -4.61
N GLU A 309 -5.78 32.65 -5.79
CA GLU A 309 -5.50 33.28 -7.09
C GLU A 309 -6.50 34.38 -7.48
N GLU A 310 -7.76 34.35 -7.00
CA GLU A 310 -8.75 35.41 -7.25
C GLU A 310 -8.61 36.64 -6.35
N PHE A 311 -7.83 36.55 -5.26
CA PHE A 311 -7.59 37.66 -4.31
C PHE A 311 -6.10 38.07 -4.22
N GLY A 312 -5.26 37.63 -5.16
CA GLY A 312 -3.84 37.97 -5.28
C GLY A 312 -3.53 39.00 -6.36
#